data_AF-A0A7C1L034-F1
#
_entry.id   AF-A0A7C1L034-F1
#
_cell.length_a   1.000
_cell.length_b   1.000
_cell.length_c   1.000
_cell.angle_alpha   90.00
_cell.angle_beta   90.00
_cell.angle_gamma   90.00
#
_symmetry.space_group_name_H-M   'P 1'
#
loop_
_entity.id
_entity.type
_entity.pdbx_description
1 polymer ?
#
loop_
_entity_poly.entity_id
_entity_poly.type
_entity_poly.pdbx_seq_one_letter_code
_entity_poly.pdbx_strand_id
1 'polypeptide(L)'
;MRRFFTISVIFIFLFYSCGSDDNSRQKVSDEQRIIGKEESQRIVLMTGDRDEFHSESSFESIRKKKLTDMGMLNIPPPVITPDIQAVEKAIDNPEFFNINVRIFNSKELKIPSYPFDYENDISALNRLYKSHNLDNIVNNRMKKLQKLQALMIYTYNFFAGGTEPNPETDIGPSAEVITKLRREKNVGGTSKHYTALLCQLALSCGFNARIISMHSFDENEKVLTHDVCEIYLNDFDKWAVFDAYNRATCYFRDNIPQSALELREVMLNQNYRVLDVFSGIGDFTNIISVREKMLPRYKYLYMWRMNDILSKSPKGGSIPWQALYQTHLVWEDEMAPVAEGGFDKFDKFNSNENIDYPLNGVRFVTHDRGDFNWPLNHVSINVERTGQEDIILYFDTITPNFDSFEIVDFGIKRQREYTYKLGKSITFRIRSVNKFGMLGPASRLSFSL
;
A
#
# COMPACT_ATOMS: atom_id res chain seq x y z
N MET A 1 14.45 39.19 -41.76
CA MET A 1 15.80 38.95 -41.21
C MET A 1 15.72 37.81 -40.19
N ARG A 2 15.99 36.58 -40.62
CA ARG A 2 16.06 35.38 -39.75
C ARG A 2 17.52 35.17 -39.37
N ARG A 3 17.84 35.23 -38.08
CA ARG A 3 19.17 34.86 -37.56
C ARG A 3 19.10 33.43 -37.03
N PHE A 4 19.82 32.54 -37.71
CA PHE A 4 20.13 31.19 -37.22
C PHE A 4 21.23 31.29 -36.17
N PHE A 5 21.00 30.68 -35.00
CA PHE A 5 22.05 30.40 -34.02
C PHE A 5 22.49 28.95 -34.21
N THR A 6 23.75 28.77 -34.60
CA THR A 6 24.42 27.47 -34.66
C THR A 6 25.12 27.25 -33.33
N ILE A 7 24.74 26.20 -32.60
CA ILE A 7 25.43 25.76 -31.37
C ILE A 7 26.32 24.57 -31.75
N SER A 8 27.64 24.76 -31.61
CA SER A 8 28.65 23.72 -31.75
C SER A 8 28.74 22.91 -30.46
N VAL A 9 28.51 21.60 -30.55
CA VAL A 9 28.72 20.64 -29.45
C VAL A 9 30.15 20.11 -29.53
N ILE A 10 30.94 20.33 -28.49
CA ILE A 10 32.28 19.77 -28.32
C ILE A 10 32.13 18.45 -27.54
N PHE A 11 32.47 17.33 -28.16
CA PHE A 11 32.63 16.02 -27.50
C PHE A 11 34.07 15.88 -27.01
N ILE A 12 34.24 15.75 -25.69
CA ILE A 12 35.51 15.33 -25.08
C ILE A 12 35.42 13.83 -24.79
N PHE A 13 36.21 13.04 -25.51
CA PHE A 13 36.48 11.64 -25.21
C PHE A 13 37.62 11.58 -24.18
N LEU A 14 37.35 11.00 -23.01
CA LEU A 14 38.38 10.59 -22.06
C LEU A 14 38.47 9.06 -22.07
N PHE A 15 39.57 8.57 -22.64
CA PHE A 15 40.09 7.21 -22.46
C PHE A 15 40.62 7.07 -21.04
N TYR A 16 40.28 5.98 -20.34
CA TYR A 16 41.16 5.44 -19.31
C TYR A 16 41.25 3.92 -19.39
N SER A 17 42.49 3.48 -19.15
CA SER A 17 43.11 2.24 -19.58
C SER A 17 42.89 1.07 -18.63
N CYS A 18 42.96 -0.12 -19.24
CA CYS A 18 43.21 -1.43 -18.66
C CYS A 18 44.37 -1.43 -17.66
N GLY A 19 44.21 -2.20 -16.58
CA GLY A 19 45.26 -2.65 -15.67
C GLY A 19 44.89 -4.03 -15.13
N SER A 20 45.43 -5.06 -15.78
CA SER A 20 45.48 -6.45 -15.32
C SER A 20 46.66 -6.62 -14.38
N ASP A 21 46.51 -7.35 -13.28
CA ASP A 21 47.61 -8.15 -12.77
C ASP A 21 47.09 -9.41 -12.05
N ASP A 22 47.75 -10.49 -12.44
CA ASP A 22 47.57 -11.89 -12.06
C ASP A 22 48.53 -12.27 -10.92
N ASN A 23 48.34 -13.51 -10.41
CA ASN A 23 49.22 -14.28 -9.50
C ASN A 23 49.03 -14.08 -7.98
N SER A 24 49.03 -15.10 -7.12
CA SER A 24 49.13 -16.56 -7.28
C SER A 24 49.09 -17.22 -5.89
N ARG A 25 48.61 -18.49 -5.82
CA ARG A 25 48.92 -19.56 -4.83
C ARG A 25 48.54 -19.29 -3.35
N GLN A 26 48.01 -20.19 -2.53
CA GLN A 26 48.35 -21.60 -2.26
C GLN A 26 47.24 -22.14 -1.31
N LYS A 27 46.49 -23.19 -1.66
CA LYS A 27 46.60 -24.60 -1.17
C LYS A 27 46.23 -24.86 0.31
N VAL A 28 45.30 -25.81 0.48
CA VAL A 28 45.15 -26.84 1.55
C VAL A 28 43.83 -26.80 2.36
N SER A 29 43.10 -27.90 2.18
CA SER A 29 42.15 -28.67 3.03
C SER A 29 41.28 -27.96 4.09
N ASP A 30 39.98 -28.25 4.05
CA ASP A 30 39.41 -29.31 4.91
C ASP A 30 37.94 -29.54 4.57
N GLU A 31 37.59 -30.82 4.50
CA GLU A 31 36.23 -31.32 4.48
C GLU A 31 35.53 -30.92 5.79
N GLN A 32 34.58 -29.97 5.70
CA GLN A 32 33.45 -29.96 6.62
C GLN A 32 32.15 -29.83 5.83
N ARG A 33 31.48 -30.97 5.77
CA ARG A 33 30.12 -31.18 5.31
C ARG A 33 29.18 -30.45 6.27
N ILE A 34 29.05 -29.14 6.13
CA ILE A 34 27.98 -28.36 6.76
C ILE A 34 26.72 -28.66 5.96
N ILE A 35 25.99 -29.70 6.39
CA ILE A 35 24.57 -29.82 6.07
C ILE A 35 23.91 -28.69 6.85
N GLY A 36 23.87 -27.51 6.22
CA GLY A 36 23.01 -26.43 6.67
C GLY A 36 21.59 -26.95 6.62
N LYS A 37 21.02 -27.24 7.78
CA LYS A 37 19.57 -27.13 7.93
C LYS A 37 19.27 -25.66 7.63
N GLU A 38 18.88 -25.38 6.40
CA GLU A 38 18.03 -24.23 6.14
C GLU A 38 16.79 -24.44 7.01
N GLU A 39 16.81 -23.84 8.20
CA GLU A 39 15.58 -23.53 8.90
C GLU A 39 14.78 -22.69 7.91
N SER A 40 13.86 -23.37 7.21
CA SER A 40 12.69 -22.75 6.61
C SER A 40 12.23 -21.72 7.62
N GLN A 41 12.45 -20.43 7.33
CA GLN A 41 11.99 -19.32 8.13
C GLN A 41 10.49 -19.50 8.23
N ARG A 42 10.05 -20.19 9.29
CA ARG A 42 8.66 -20.15 9.70
C ARG A 42 8.41 -18.67 9.85
N ILE A 43 7.36 -18.18 9.21
CA ILE A 43 6.76 -16.92 9.58
C ILE A 43 6.32 -17.11 11.03
N VAL A 44 7.24 -16.85 11.97
CA VAL A 44 6.94 -16.71 13.37
C VAL A 44 6.14 -15.43 13.42
N LEU A 45 4.82 -15.55 13.31
CA LEU A 45 3.89 -14.47 13.56
C LEU A 45 4.16 -13.97 14.96
N MET A 46 4.99 -12.92 15.07
CA MET A 46 5.62 -12.47 16.30
C MET A 46 4.68 -12.67 17.48
N THR A 47 5.03 -13.59 18.37
CA THR A 47 4.40 -13.73 19.67
C THR A 47 4.89 -12.57 20.53
N GLY A 48 4.43 -11.36 20.21
CA GLY A 48 4.62 -10.13 20.98
C GLY A 48 6.02 -10.00 21.59
N ASP A 49 7.06 -10.01 20.75
CA ASP A 49 8.33 -9.47 21.20
C ASP A 49 8.09 -8.00 21.52
N ARG A 50 8.45 -7.60 22.75
CA ARG A 50 8.36 -6.21 23.18
C ARG A 50 9.22 -5.39 22.22
N ASP A 51 8.67 -4.31 21.69
CA ASP A 51 9.43 -3.31 20.94
C ASP A 51 10.65 -2.89 21.79
N GLU A 52 11.87 -3.15 21.30
CA GLU A 52 13.11 -2.86 22.04
C GLU A 52 13.28 -1.35 22.30
N PHE A 53 12.63 -0.50 21.49
CA PHE A 53 12.65 0.95 21.65
C PHE A 53 11.50 1.45 22.54
N HIS A 54 10.39 0.69 22.63
CA HIS A 54 9.19 1.05 23.40
C HIS A 54 8.60 -0.13 24.18
N SER A 55 9.36 -0.60 25.17
CA SER A 55 9.05 -1.80 25.99
C SER A 55 7.74 -1.75 26.78
N GLU A 56 7.11 -0.58 26.92
CA GLU A 56 5.81 -0.38 27.58
C GLU A 56 4.61 -0.44 26.62
N SER A 57 4.83 -0.52 25.30
CA SER A 57 3.74 -0.60 24.33
C SER A 57 3.06 -1.98 24.40
N SER A 58 1.78 -2.01 24.77
CA SER A 58 0.98 -3.23 24.66
C SER A 58 0.70 -3.49 23.18
N PHE A 59 1.35 -4.49 22.58
CA PHE A 59 0.94 -5.02 21.28
C PHE A 59 -0.53 -5.48 21.37
N GLU A 60 -1.41 -4.83 20.62
CA GLU A 60 -2.84 -5.15 20.60
C GLU A 60 -3.04 -6.51 19.90
N SER A 61 -2.93 -7.60 20.65
CA SER A 61 -3.01 -8.98 20.14
C SER A 61 -4.43 -9.43 19.75
N ILE A 62 -5.42 -8.52 19.78
CA ILE A 62 -6.84 -8.85 19.61
C ILE A 62 -7.20 -9.15 18.13
N ARG A 63 -6.40 -8.75 17.14
CA ARG A 63 -6.75 -8.91 15.71
C ARG A 63 -6.22 -10.16 15.01
N LYS A 64 -5.44 -11.01 15.70
CA LYS A 64 -4.98 -12.32 15.18
C LYS A 64 -6.13 -13.28 14.79
N LYS A 65 -7.38 -13.01 15.19
CA LYS A 65 -8.56 -13.84 14.81
C LYS A 65 -9.33 -13.39 13.56
N LYS A 66 -9.08 -12.21 12.98
CA LYS A 66 -9.82 -11.72 11.80
C LYS A 66 -9.03 -11.65 10.49
N LEU A 67 -7.74 -12.00 10.48
CA LEU A 67 -6.92 -12.09 9.27
C LEU A 67 -7.36 -13.22 8.31
N THR A 68 -8.23 -14.12 8.73
CA THR A 68 -8.78 -15.22 7.90
C THR A 68 -9.56 -14.73 6.67
N ASP A 69 -10.00 -13.47 6.68
CA ASP A 69 -10.76 -12.83 5.60
C ASP A 69 -9.87 -12.15 4.54
N MET A 70 -8.54 -12.32 4.62
CA MET A 70 -7.60 -11.79 3.61
C MET A 70 -7.23 -12.77 2.50
N GLY A 71 -7.72 -14.01 2.58
CA GLY A 71 -7.37 -15.09 1.64
C GLY A 71 -6.15 -15.91 2.06
N MET A 72 -5.59 -15.65 3.25
CA MET A 72 -4.46 -16.40 3.78
C MET A 72 -4.82 -17.82 4.19
N LEU A 73 -3.91 -18.77 3.95
CA LEU A 73 -4.07 -20.15 4.39
C LEU A 73 -4.04 -20.23 5.91
N ASN A 74 -4.95 -21.03 6.50
CA ASN A 74 -4.98 -21.24 7.95
C ASN A 74 -3.86 -22.18 8.41
N ILE A 75 -3.40 -23.04 7.50
CA ILE A 75 -2.31 -24.00 7.69
C ILE A 75 -1.30 -23.67 6.59
N PRO A 76 -0.02 -23.43 6.92
CA PRO A 76 0.97 -23.17 5.90
C PRO A 76 1.06 -24.36 4.93
N PRO A 77 1.40 -24.12 3.66
CA PRO A 77 1.60 -25.21 2.71
C PRO A 77 2.72 -26.14 3.21
N PRO A 78 2.67 -27.45 2.91
CA PRO A 78 3.71 -28.40 3.34
C PRO A 78 5.09 -28.03 2.80
N VAL A 79 5.13 -27.44 1.61
CA VAL A 79 6.34 -26.95 0.95
C VAL A 79 6.11 -25.50 0.54
N ILE A 80 7.04 -24.61 0.92
CA ILE A 80 7.04 -23.22 0.46
C ILE A 80 7.93 -23.14 -0.78
N THR A 81 7.42 -22.58 -1.87
CA THR A 81 8.17 -22.48 -3.14
C THR A 81 8.24 -21.02 -3.59
N PRO A 82 9.14 -20.21 -3.02
CA PRO A 82 9.18 -18.76 -3.27
C PRO A 82 9.71 -18.40 -4.67
N ASP A 83 10.45 -19.30 -5.31
CA ASP A 83 11.06 -19.12 -6.62
C ASP A 83 11.00 -20.40 -7.48
N ILE A 84 11.47 -20.31 -8.73
CA ILE A 84 11.44 -21.41 -9.69
C ILE A 84 12.29 -22.61 -9.25
N GLN A 85 13.41 -22.38 -8.56
CA GLN A 85 14.33 -23.44 -8.13
C GLN A 85 13.69 -24.24 -6.99
N ALA A 86 13.00 -23.56 -6.09
CA ALA A 86 12.22 -24.20 -5.03
C ALA A 86 11.03 -25.00 -5.60
N VAL A 87 10.35 -24.51 -6.65
CA VAL A 87 9.33 -25.29 -7.35
C VAL A 87 9.93 -26.54 -8.00
N GLU A 88 11.04 -26.39 -8.73
CA GLU A 88 11.74 -27.51 -9.36
C GLU A 88 12.13 -28.57 -8.33
N LYS A 89 12.72 -28.16 -7.20
CA LYS A 89 13.04 -29.07 -6.09
C LYS A 89 11.81 -29.73 -5.48
N ALA A 90 10.69 -29.01 -5.38
CA ALA A 90 9.44 -29.53 -4.81
C ALA A 90 8.75 -30.57 -5.71
N ILE A 91 9.01 -30.54 -7.01
CA ILE A 91 8.45 -31.49 -7.99
C ILE A 91 9.44 -32.54 -8.48
N ASP A 92 10.74 -32.33 -8.24
CA ASP A 92 11.79 -33.29 -8.57
C ASP A 92 11.69 -34.50 -7.64
N ASN A 93 11.37 -35.64 -8.25
CA ASN A 93 11.34 -36.92 -7.58
C ASN A 93 11.77 -37.99 -8.59
N PRO A 94 12.88 -38.72 -8.32
CA PRO A 94 13.44 -39.67 -9.27
C PRO A 94 12.54 -40.88 -9.54
N GLU A 95 11.52 -41.12 -8.71
CA GLU A 95 10.53 -42.18 -8.92
C GLU A 95 9.43 -41.78 -9.90
N PHE A 96 9.35 -40.50 -10.27
CA PHE A 96 8.33 -39.96 -11.17
C PHE A 96 8.95 -39.43 -12.46
N PHE A 97 8.13 -39.19 -13.49
CA PHE A 97 8.63 -38.59 -14.73
C PHE A 97 9.08 -37.14 -14.50
N ASN A 98 10.03 -36.68 -15.30
CA ASN A 98 10.54 -35.31 -15.21
C ASN A 98 9.47 -34.30 -15.62
N ILE A 99 9.27 -33.27 -14.81
CA ILE A 99 8.41 -32.12 -15.13
C ILE A 99 9.33 -30.91 -15.22
N ASN A 100 9.24 -30.17 -16.32
CA ASN A 100 9.98 -28.93 -16.46
C ASN A 100 9.10 -27.73 -16.11
N VAL A 101 9.57 -26.88 -15.20
CA VAL A 101 8.93 -25.60 -14.90
C VAL A 101 9.40 -24.58 -15.93
N ARG A 102 8.49 -24.05 -16.75
CA ARG A 102 8.83 -23.08 -17.80
C ARG A 102 8.74 -21.64 -17.34
N ILE A 103 7.74 -21.36 -16.51
CA ILE A 103 7.43 -20.02 -16.02
C ILE A 103 7.03 -20.16 -14.57
N PHE A 104 7.65 -19.36 -13.70
CA PHE A 104 7.17 -19.13 -12.36
C PHE A 104 7.25 -17.63 -12.05
N ASN A 105 6.09 -17.02 -11.89
CA ASN A 105 5.92 -15.63 -11.48
C ASN A 105 4.89 -15.63 -10.35
N SER A 106 5.36 -16.00 -9.17
CA SER A 106 4.67 -15.88 -7.89
C SER A 106 5.42 -14.82 -7.11
N LYS A 107 4.71 -13.98 -6.35
CA LYS A 107 5.36 -13.04 -5.44
C LYS A 107 5.27 -13.56 -4.02
N GLU A 108 6.39 -13.48 -3.31
CA GLU A 108 6.39 -13.64 -1.87
C GLU A 108 5.43 -12.64 -1.23
N LEU A 109 4.66 -13.11 -0.25
CA LEU A 109 3.78 -12.25 0.53
C LEU A 109 4.61 -11.52 1.58
N LYS A 110 4.86 -10.23 1.36
CA LYS A 110 5.47 -9.37 2.36
C LYS A 110 4.40 -8.89 3.33
N ILE A 111 4.46 -9.42 4.55
CA ILE A 111 3.62 -9.01 5.66
C ILE A 111 4.32 -7.84 6.36
N PRO A 112 3.68 -6.67 6.52
CA PRO A 112 4.28 -5.57 7.27
C PRO A 112 4.45 -5.96 8.74
N SER A 113 5.52 -5.48 9.37
CA SER A 113 5.83 -5.67 10.79
C SER A 113 4.73 -5.08 11.67
N TYR A 114 4.10 -4.00 11.21
CA TYR A 114 2.96 -3.37 11.86
C TYR A 114 1.66 -3.70 11.10
N PRO A 115 0.74 -4.48 11.71
CA PRO A 115 -0.50 -4.89 11.04
C PRO A 115 -1.38 -3.73 10.55
N PHE A 116 -1.87 -3.90 9.33
CA PHE A 116 -2.91 -3.17 8.58
C PHE A 116 -4.34 -3.47 9.04
N ASP A 117 -5.10 -2.54 9.61
CA ASP A 117 -6.52 -2.80 9.90
C ASP A 117 -7.48 -2.33 8.80
N TYR A 118 -7.99 -3.30 8.04
CA TYR A 118 -8.82 -3.04 6.87
C TYR A 118 -10.31 -3.00 7.15
N GLU A 119 -11.00 -2.05 6.51
CA GLU A 119 -12.45 -1.92 6.47
C GLU A 119 -13.08 -3.19 5.92
N ASN A 120 -13.97 -3.80 6.71
CA ASN A 120 -14.65 -5.04 6.38
C ASN A 120 -16.18 -4.96 6.50
N ASP A 121 -16.76 -3.80 6.81
CA ASP A 121 -18.21 -3.58 6.71
C ASP A 121 -18.60 -3.31 5.25
N ILE A 122 -18.70 -4.41 4.50
CA ILE A 122 -19.15 -4.43 3.10
C ILE A 122 -20.54 -3.80 2.95
N SER A 123 -21.40 -3.89 3.96
CA SER A 123 -22.73 -3.29 3.93
C SER A 123 -22.63 -1.76 3.97
N ALA A 124 -21.80 -1.20 4.86
CA ALA A 124 -21.55 0.23 4.94
C ALA A 124 -20.91 0.78 3.67
N LEU A 125 -19.89 0.11 3.13
CA LEU A 125 -19.27 0.49 1.87
C LEU A 125 -20.27 0.48 0.70
N ASN A 126 -21.14 -0.52 0.62
CA ASN A 126 -22.21 -0.54 -0.39
C ASN A 126 -23.25 0.58 -0.19
N ARG A 127 -23.56 0.97 1.05
CA ARG A 127 -24.42 2.13 1.32
C ARG A 127 -23.77 3.43 0.86
N LEU A 128 -22.47 3.63 1.11
CA LEU A 128 -21.73 4.79 0.61
C LEU A 128 -21.69 4.82 -0.91
N TYR A 129 -21.40 3.68 -1.56
CA TYR A 129 -21.41 3.58 -3.01
C TYR A 129 -22.74 4.08 -3.60
N LYS A 130 -23.85 3.61 -3.04
CA LYS A 130 -25.21 4.01 -3.46
C LYS A 130 -25.53 5.45 -3.10
N SER A 131 -25.20 5.89 -1.89
CA SER A 131 -25.58 7.23 -1.41
C SER A 131 -24.89 8.35 -2.17
N HIS A 132 -23.72 8.08 -2.76
CA HIS A 132 -22.98 9.01 -3.62
C HIS A 132 -23.21 8.80 -5.12
N ASN A 133 -24.03 7.82 -5.53
CA ASN A 133 -24.22 7.43 -6.93
C ASN A 133 -22.88 7.24 -7.67
N LEU A 134 -21.98 6.45 -7.06
CA LEU A 134 -20.61 6.28 -7.58
C LEU A 134 -20.57 5.63 -8.97
N ASP A 135 -21.62 4.91 -9.37
CA ASP A 135 -21.79 4.38 -10.73
C ASP A 135 -21.80 5.47 -11.81
N ASN A 136 -22.30 6.67 -11.49
CA ASN A 136 -22.28 7.82 -12.40
C ASN A 136 -20.93 8.54 -12.43
N ILE A 137 -20.09 8.33 -11.43
CA ILE A 137 -18.77 8.97 -11.29
C ILE A 137 -17.69 8.08 -11.90
N VAL A 138 -17.73 6.77 -11.63
CA VAL A 138 -16.77 5.77 -12.09
C VAL A 138 -17.40 4.78 -13.07
N ASN A 139 -17.31 5.09 -14.37
CA ASN A 139 -17.82 4.20 -15.41
C ASN A 139 -16.92 2.95 -15.57
N ASN A 140 -17.53 1.77 -15.78
CA ASN A 140 -16.84 0.51 -16.08
C ASN A 140 -15.89 0.56 -17.30
N ARG A 141 -16.08 1.49 -18.23
CA ARG A 141 -15.20 1.71 -19.38
C ARG A 141 -13.91 2.48 -19.04
N MET A 142 -13.86 3.16 -17.89
CA MET A 142 -12.66 3.90 -17.46
C MET A 142 -11.56 2.94 -17.01
N LYS A 143 -10.32 3.28 -17.34
CA LYS A 143 -9.14 2.64 -16.74
C LYS A 143 -9.11 2.90 -15.23
N LYS A 144 -8.44 2.04 -14.45
CA LYS A 144 -8.37 2.16 -12.98
C LYS A 144 -7.91 3.56 -12.52
N LEU A 145 -6.82 4.07 -13.08
CA LEU A 145 -6.30 5.40 -12.75
C LEU A 145 -7.32 6.52 -13.06
N GLN A 146 -8.04 6.41 -14.18
CA GLN A 146 -9.09 7.39 -14.54
C GLN A 146 -10.25 7.37 -13.55
N LYS A 147 -10.66 6.18 -13.06
CA LYS A 147 -11.68 6.07 -12.00
C LYS A 147 -11.23 6.79 -10.73
N LEU A 148 -9.97 6.61 -10.32
CA LEU A 148 -9.44 7.25 -9.12
C LEU A 148 -9.31 8.77 -9.26
N GLN A 149 -8.89 9.25 -10.43
CA GLN A 149 -8.91 10.69 -10.74
C GLN A 149 -10.33 11.26 -10.70
N ALA A 150 -11.32 10.55 -11.26
CA ALA A 150 -12.72 10.95 -11.21
C ALA A 150 -13.26 11.00 -9.77
N LEU A 151 -12.95 10.00 -8.93
CA LEU A 151 -13.30 10.01 -7.51
C LEU A 151 -12.66 11.18 -6.77
N MET A 152 -11.37 11.46 -7.02
CA MET A 152 -10.66 12.57 -6.40
C MET A 152 -11.26 13.93 -6.77
N ILE A 153 -11.60 14.14 -8.05
CA ILE A 153 -12.29 15.35 -8.54
C ILE A 153 -13.68 15.46 -7.93
N TYR A 154 -14.43 14.34 -7.89
CA TYR A 154 -15.74 14.31 -7.25
C TYR A 154 -15.65 14.72 -5.79
N THR A 155 -14.71 14.15 -5.02
CA THR A 155 -14.52 14.49 -3.61
C THR A 155 -14.20 15.97 -3.42
N TYR A 156 -13.35 16.56 -4.28
CA TYR A 156 -13.09 17.99 -4.23
C TYR A 156 -14.39 18.81 -4.42
N ASN A 157 -15.12 18.51 -5.50
CA ASN A 157 -16.35 19.22 -5.84
C ASN A 157 -17.47 18.99 -4.81
N PHE A 158 -17.50 17.83 -4.16
CA PHE A 158 -18.47 17.50 -3.12
C PHE A 158 -18.46 18.53 -2.00
N PHE A 159 -17.29 19.03 -1.63
CA PHE A 159 -17.11 20.01 -0.56
C PHE A 159 -17.05 21.47 -1.03
N ALA A 160 -16.96 21.72 -2.33
CA ALA A 160 -16.81 23.07 -2.89
C ALA A 160 -17.95 24.01 -2.45
N GLY A 161 -17.60 25.22 -2.00
CA GLY A 161 -18.55 26.22 -1.52
C GLY A 161 -19.16 25.94 -0.14
N GLY A 162 -18.61 24.98 0.61
CA GLY A 162 -19.02 24.73 1.99
C GLY A 162 -18.33 25.63 3.01
N THR A 163 -18.94 25.74 4.19
CA THR A 163 -18.39 26.49 5.32
C THR A 163 -17.32 25.70 6.04
N GLU A 164 -16.26 26.36 6.50
CA GLU A 164 -15.20 25.69 7.27
C GLU A 164 -15.78 24.96 8.49
N PRO A 165 -15.34 23.72 8.79
CA PRO A 165 -15.77 23.02 9.99
C PRO A 165 -15.38 23.78 11.25
N ASN A 166 -16.30 23.81 12.22
CA ASN A 166 -16.06 24.24 13.59
C ASN A 166 -16.04 23.01 14.54
N PRO A 167 -15.69 23.15 15.83
CA PRO A 167 -15.63 22.03 16.76
C PRO A 167 -16.92 21.18 16.86
N GLU A 168 -18.10 21.78 16.67
CA GLU A 168 -19.40 21.06 16.71
C GLU A 168 -19.67 20.23 15.43
N THR A 169 -18.94 20.51 14.36
CA THR A 169 -19.09 19.86 13.05
C THR A 169 -17.87 19.02 12.67
N ASP A 170 -16.80 19.06 13.45
CA ASP A 170 -15.60 18.24 13.29
C ASP A 170 -15.70 16.94 14.12
N ILE A 171 -16.77 16.18 13.86
CA ILE A 171 -17.17 15.04 14.68
C ILE A 171 -16.52 13.71 14.28
N GLY A 172 -15.63 13.72 13.28
CA GLY A 172 -14.78 12.57 12.97
C GLY A 172 -14.63 12.18 11.49
N PRO A 173 -13.84 11.12 11.22
CA PRO A 173 -13.49 10.55 9.92
C PRO A 173 -14.62 9.85 9.15
N SER A 174 -15.74 9.48 9.76
CA SER A 174 -16.75 8.64 9.09
C SER A 174 -17.33 9.32 7.85
N ALA A 175 -17.22 8.67 6.69
CA ALA A 175 -17.74 9.22 5.45
C ALA A 175 -19.28 9.38 5.48
N GLU A 176 -20.00 8.54 6.21
CA GLU A 176 -21.46 8.69 6.39
C GLU A 176 -21.77 10.00 7.12
N VAL A 177 -21.01 10.31 8.16
CA VAL A 177 -21.19 11.52 8.99
C VAL A 177 -20.75 12.78 8.26
N ILE A 178 -19.57 12.73 7.62
CA ILE A 178 -19.06 13.81 6.77
C ILE A 178 -20.09 14.16 5.69
N THR A 179 -20.65 13.13 5.04
CA THR A 179 -21.66 13.30 3.98
C THR A 179 -22.94 13.91 4.52
N LYS A 180 -23.40 13.46 5.69
CA LYS A 180 -24.56 14.03 6.38
C LYS A 180 -24.36 15.51 6.66
N LEU A 181 -23.24 15.89 7.30
CA LEU A 181 -22.92 17.28 7.64
C LEU A 181 -22.80 18.16 6.40
N ARG A 182 -22.19 17.66 5.33
CA ARG A 182 -22.13 18.38 4.07
C ARG A 182 -23.53 18.67 3.52
N ARG A 183 -24.40 17.67 3.48
CA ARG A 183 -25.75 17.78 2.88
C ARG A 183 -26.72 18.60 3.72
N GLU A 184 -26.67 18.45 5.04
CA GLU A 184 -27.63 19.08 5.96
C GLU A 184 -27.17 20.46 6.44
N LYS A 185 -25.86 20.66 6.58
CA LYS A 185 -25.28 21.88 7.18
C LYS A 185 -24.32 22.63 6.25
N ASN A 186 -24.17 22.18 5.00
CA ASN A 186 -23.28 22.79 4.00
C ASN A 186 -21.80 22.89 4.44
N VAL A 187 -21.30 21.97 5.29
CA VAL A 187 -19.91 21.99 5.78
C VAL A 187 -18.91 21.63 4.67
N GLY A 188 -17.87 22.45 4.46
CA GLY A 188 -16.86 22.35 3.41
C GLY A 188 -15.63 21.52 3.73
N GLY A 189 -15.45 21.06 4.98
CA GLY A 189 -14.36 20.14 5.35
C GLY A 189 -12.97 20.78 5.40
N THR A 190 -12.01 20.03 5.97
CA THR A 190 -10.56 20.32 5.96
C THR A 190 -9.81 19.17 5.27
N SER A 191 -8.48 19.22 5.13
CA SER A 191 -7.67 18.16 4.49
C SER A 191 -8.05 16.74 4.96
N LYS A 192 -8.14 16.54 6.28
CA LYS A 192 -8.55 15.25 6.87
C LYS A 192 -9.94 14.79 6.45
N HIS A 193 -10.90 15.70 6.28
CA HIS A 193 -12.26 15.36 5.85
C HIS A 193 -12.31 14.93 4.38
N TYR A 194 -11.60 15.65 3.50
CA TYR A 194 -11.49 15.28 2.09
C TYR A 194 -10.81 13.93 1.93
N THR A 195 -9.72 13.73 2.67
CA THR A 195 -8.93 12.50 2.64
C THR A 195 -9.70 11.30 3.19
N ALA A 196 -10.40 11.46 4.32
CA ALA A 196 -11.22 10.40 4.88
C ALA A 196 -12.40 10.02 3.98
N LEU A 197 -13.06 11.01 3.36
CA LEU A 197 -14.11 10.76 2.38
C LEU A 197 -13.56 10.03 1.15
N LEU A 198 -12.49 10.54 0.52
CA LEU A 198 -11.87 9.90 -0.64
C LEU A 198 -11.45 8.45 -0.34
N CYS A 199 -10.83 8.22 0.81
CA CYS A 199 -10.42 6.87 1.24
C CYS A 199 -11.61 5.91 1.27
N GLN A 200 -12.71 6.28 1.93
CA GLN A 200 -13.89 5.43 2.06
C GLN A 200 -14.68 5.29 0.74
N LEU A 201 -14.69 6.31 -0.13
CA LEU A 201 -15.28 6.19 -1.48
C LEU A 201 -14.45 5.25 -2.38
N ALA A 202 -13.12 5.29 -2.27
CA ALA A 202 -12.24 4.37 -2.99
C ALA A 202 -12.43 2.92 -2.51
N LEU A 203 -12.52 2.70 -1.19
CA LEU A 203 -12.87 1.41 -0.59
C LEU A 203 -14.24 0.92 -1.08
N SER A 204 -15.23 1.81 -1.19
CA SER A 204 -16.57 1.50 -1.69
C SER A 204 -16.58 1.08 -3.17
N CYS A 205 -15.59 1.52 -3.94
CA CYS A 205 -15.35 1.07 -5.32
C CYS A 205 -14.47 -0.18 -5.41
N GLY A 206 -14.10 -0.79 -4.27
CA GLY A 206 -13.28 -1.99 -4.20
C GLY A 206 -11.77 -1.76 -4.30
N PHE A 207 -11.29 -0.52 -4.31
CA PHE A 207 -9.84 -0.23 -4.23
C PHE A 207 -9.36 -0.39 -2.78
N ASN A 208 -8.07 -0.65 -2.59
CA ASN A 208 -7.45 -0.54 -1.27
C ASN A 208 -6.91 0.88 -1.10
N ALA A 209 -7.32 1.56 -0.03
CA ALA A 209 -6.95 2.94 0.24
C ALA A 209 -6.60 3.15 1.71
N ARG A 210 -5.79 4.16 2.02
CA ARG A 210 -5.41 4.52 3.39
C ARG A 210 -5.19 6.02 3.53
N ILE A 211 -5.10 6.47 4.78
CA ILE A 211 -4.86 7.87 5.11
C ILE A 211 -3.38 8.02 5.46
N ILE A 212 -2.72 8.95 4.78
CA ILE A 212 -1.38 9.41 5.11
C ILE A 212 -1.49 10.86 5.57
N SER A 213 -0.86 11.15 6.68
CA SER A 213 -0.69 12.51 7.14
C SER A 213 0.77 12.91 7.04
N MET A 214 0.98 14.20 6.89
CA MET A 214 2.30 14.77 6.74
C MET A 214 2.35 16.14 7.41
N HIS A 215 3.54 16.55 7.82
CA HIS A 215 3.75 17.91 8.30
C HIS A 215 5.15 18.42 8.10
N SER A 216 5.25 19.74 8.20
CA SER A 216 6.49 20.51 8.27
C SER A 216 6.29 21.69 9.23
N PHE A 217 7.34 22.51 9.36
CA PHE A 217 7.31 23.77 10.09
C PHE A 217 7.48 24.92 9.09
N ASP A 218 6.81 26.04 9.34
CA ASP A 218 7.12 27.29 8.64
C ASP A 218 8.29 28.04 9.31
N GLU A 219 8.61 29.22 8.79
CA GLU A 219 9.70 30.08 9.30
C GLU A 219 9.52 30.53 10.75
N ASN A 220 8.29 30.45 11.29
CA ASN A 220 7.95 30.82 12.67
C ASN A 220 7.80 29.57 13.56
N GLU A 221 8.33 28.43 13.13
CA GLU A 221 8.13 27.12 13.77
C GLU A 221 6.67 26.71 13.90
N LYS A 222 5.75 27.35 13.18
CA LYS A 222 4.36 26.95 13.19
C LYS A 222 4.21 25.70 12.35
N VAL A 223 3.55 24.73 12.95
CA VAL A 223 3.23 23.45 12.35
C VAL A 223 2.29 23.64 11.15
N LEU A 224 2.65 23.03 10.03
CA LEU A 224 1.81 22.93 8.83
C LEU A 224 1.47 21.46 8.58
N THR A 225 0.22 21.07 8.85
CA THR A 225 -0.24 19.69 8.59
C THR A 225 -1.00 19.58 7.28
N HIS A 226 -0.97 18.38 6.71
CA HIS A 226 -1.82 18.01 5.60
C HIS A 226 -2.12 16.51 5.63
N ASP A 227 -3.25 16.13 5.08
CA ASP A 227 -3.66 14.72 4.99
C ASP A 227 -4.00 14.41 3.54
N VAL A 228 -3.52 13.27 3.05
CA VAL A 228 -3.78 12.76 1.70
C VAL A 228 -4.24 11.32 1.77
N CYS A 229 -4.93 10.88 0.71
CA CYS A 229 -5.27 9.48 0.55
C CYS A 229 -4.19 8.79 -0.28
N GLU A 230 -3.71 7.63 0.17
CA GLU A 230 -2.96 6.72 -0.69
C GLU A 230 -3.84 5.56 -1.14
N ILE A 231 -3.73 5.19 -2.41
CA ILE A 231 -4.51 4.11 -3.02
C ILE A 231 -3.53 3.13 -3.66
N TYR A 232 -3.71 1.84 -3.38
CA TYR A 232 -2.86 0.80 -3.96
C TYR A 232 -3.28 0.49 -5.40
N LEU A 233 -2.32 0.59 -6.31
CA LEU A 233 -2.51 0.43 -7.75
C LEU A 233 -1.92 -0.89 -8.23
N ASN A 234 -2.77 -1.91 -8.42
CA ASN A 234 -2.34 -3.24 -8.89
C ASN A 234 -1.51 -3.20 -10.19
N ASP A 235 -1.78 -2.25 -11.08
CA ASP A 235 -1.10 -2.13 -12.38
C ASP A 235 0.35 -1.61 -12.24
N PHE A 236 0.66 -0.93 -11.13
CA PHE A 236 1.98 -0.41 -10.80
C PHE A 236 2.62 -1.12 -9.60
N ASP A 237 1.90 -2.03 -8.94
CA ASP A 237 2.31 -2.74 -7.74
C ASP A 237 2.83 -1.81 -6.62
N LYS A 238 2.08 -0.74 -6.35
CA LYS A 238 2.49 0.26 -5.34
C LYS A 238 1.33 1.11 -4.84
N TRP A 239 1.57 1.76 -3.71
CA TRP A 239 0.75 2.84 -3.20
C TRP A 239 1.03 4.14 -3.97
N ALA A 240 0.01 4.97 -4.13
CA ALA A 240 0.12 6.27 -4.78
C ALA A 240 -0.78 7.32 -4.13
N VAL A 241 -0.30 8.56 -4.06
CA VAL A 241 -0.99 9.69 -3.45
C VAL A 241 -2.08 10.25 -4.37
N PHE A 242 -3.25 10.47 -3.79
CA PHE A 242 -4.38 11.21 -4.34
C PHE A 242 -4.83 12.27 -3.32
N ASP A 243 -4.65 13.53 -3.67
CA ASP A 243 -4.97 14.68 -2.82
C ASP A 243 -6.24 15.37 -3.33
N ALA A 244 -7.39 14.97 -2.77
CA ALA A 244 -8.66 15.59 -3.10
C ALA A 244 -8.79 17.03 -2.59
N TYR A 245 -7.98 17.49 -1.62
CA TYR A 245 -8.12 18.83 -1.02
C TYR A 245 -7.42 19.88 -1.87
N ASN A 246 -6.17 19.63 -2.28
CA ASN A 246 -5.42 20.56 -3.11
C ASN A 246 -5.76 20.37 -4.58
N ARG A 247 -6.96 20.80 -4.98
CA ARG A 247 -7.41 20.84 -6.39
C ARG A 247 -7.48 19.49 -7.10
N ALA A 248 -7.73 18.43 -6.34
CA ALA A 248 -7.74 17.06 -6.85
C ALA A 248 -6.43 16.75 -7.59
N THR A 249 -5.33 16.74 -6.83
CA THR A 249 -3.96 16.59 -7.36
C THR A 249 -3.41 15.17 -7.15
N CYS A 250 -2.71 14.64 -8.15
CA CYS A 250 -1.81 13.50 -7.98
C CYS A 250 -0.51 13.71 -8.76
N TYR A 251 0.54 13.00 -8.35
CA TYR A 251 1.91 13.23 -8.80
C TYR A 251 2.46 12.01 -9.52
N PHE A 252 3.22 12.26 -10.59
CA PHE A 252 3.81 11.24 -11.44
C PHE A 252 5.29 11.52 -11.66
N ARG A 253 6.08 10.47 -11.84
CA ARG A 253 7.44 10.52 -12.39
C ARG A 253 7.48 9.49 -13.51
N ASP A 254 7.85 9.90 -14.72
CA ASP A 254 7.90 9.01 -15.90
C ASP A 254 6.60 8.23 -16.13
N ASN A 255 5.44 8.90 -15.98
CA ASN A 255 4.09 8.32 -16.03
C ASN A 255 3.75 7.29 -14.93
N ILE A 256 4.59 7.16 -13.89
CA ILE A 256 4.34 6.29 -12.74
C ILE A 256 3.81 7.14 -11.58
N PRO A 257 2.62 6.84 -11.02
CA PRO A 257 2.11 7.50 -9.82
C PRO A 257 3.06 7.37 -8.63
N GLN A 258 3.19 8.42 -7.82
CA GLN A 258 4.13 8.46 -6.69
C GLN A 258 3.43 8.23 -5.34
N SER A 259 4.07 7.47 -4.47
CA SER A 259 3.73 7.29 -3.04
C SER A 259 4.21 8.48 -2.21
N ALA A 260 3.74 8.60 -0.97
CA ALA A 260 4.15 9.64 -0.05
C ALA A 260 5.65 9.58 0.28
N LEU A 261 6.22 8.38 0.44
CA LEU A 261 7.65 8.22 0.68
C LEU A 261 8.49 8.66 -0.52
N GLU A 262 8.07 8.37 -1.75
CA GLU A 262 8.77 8.85 -2.95
C GLU A 262 8.64 10.36 -3.11
N LEU A 263 7.47 10.94 -2.80
CA LEU A 263 7.30 12.40 -2.78
C LEU A 263 8.17 13.07 -1.73
N ARG A 264 8.36 12.43 -0.58
CA ARG A 264 9.32 12.87 0.44
C ARG A 264 10.75 12.85 -0.09
N GLU A 265 11.18 11.82 -0.81
CA GLU A 265 12.52 11.82 -1.43
C GLU A 265 12.69 12.95 -2.45
N VAL A 266 11.65 13.24 -3.24
CA VAL A 266 11.68 14.39 -4.15
C VAL A 266 11.81 15.69 -3.35
N MET A 267 11.07 15.78 -2.25
CA MET A 267 11.11 16.91 -1.33
C MET A 267 12.52 17.13 -0.77
N LEU A 268 13.14 16.08 -0.20
CA LEU A 268 14.48 16.13 0.40
C LEU A 268 15.55 16.53 -0.61
N ASN A 269 15.45 16.02 -1.84
CA ASN A 269 16.38 16.35 -2.92
C ASN A 269 16.10 17.71 -3.59
N GLN A 270 15.05 18.42 -3.16
CA GLN A 270 14.60 19.70 -3.72
C GLN A 270 14.41 19.68 -5.26
N ASN A 271 14.20 18.50 -5.84
CA ASN A 271 14.17 18.31 -7.29
C ASN A 271 12.74 18.16 -7.80
N TYR A 272 11.91 19.19 -7.62
CA TYR A 272 10.46 19.08 -7.89
C TYR A 272 10.13 19.02 -9.39
N ARG A 273 11.09 19.35 -10.26
CA ARG A 273 10.92 19.38 -11.72
C ARG A 273 10.78 17.99 -12.34
N VAL A 274 11.20 16.94 -11.64
CA VAL A 274 11.04 15.54 -12.08
C VAL A 274 9.61 15.03 -11.95
N LEU A 275 8.72 15.82 -11.34
CA LEU A 275 7.33 15.46 -11.14
C LEU A 275 6.43 16.10 -12.19
N ASP A 276 5.70 15.26 -12.89
CA ASP A 276 4.49 15.64 -13.60
C ASP A 276 3.33 15.68 -12.60
N VAL A 277 2.52 16.72 -12.68
CA VAL A 277 1.41 16.95 -11.75
C VAL A 277 0.11 16.96 -12.53
N PHE A 278 -0.79 16.04 -12.17
CA PHE A 278 -2.17 16.09 -12.60
C PHE A 278 -2.96 16.92 -11.60
N SER A 279 -3.66 17.95 -12.06
CA SER A 279 -4.63 18.71 -11.26
C SER A 279 -5.99 18.62 -11.94
N GLY A 280 -6.99 18.13 -11.23
CA GLY A 280 -8.34 18.02 -11.75
C GLY A 280 -9.12 19.35 -11.76
N ILE A 281 -8.63 20.36 -11.03
CA ILE A 281 -9.28 21.65 -10.85
C ILE A 281 -8.28 22.80 -11.10
N GLY A 282 -8.73 23.86 -11.79
CA GLY A 282 -7.94 25.07 -12.06
C GLY A 282 -7.09 24.99 -13.33
N ASP A 283 -6.30 26.04 -13.57
CA ASP A 283 -5.42 26.16 -14.75
C ASP A 283 -3.96 25.70 -14.47
N PHE A 284 -3.07 25.84 -15.45
CA PHE A 284 -1.67 25.42 -15.32
C PHE A 284 -0.85 26.27 -14.33
N THR A 285 -1.12 27.58 -14.21
CA THR A 285 -0.37 28.45 -13.29
C THR A 285 -0.53 28.02 -11.83
N ASN A 286 -1.69 27.46 -11.55
CA ASN A 286 -2.08 26.91 -10.28
C ASN A 286 -1.34 25.62 -9.91
N ILE A 287 -0.77 24.90 -10.87
CA ILE A 287 -0.03 23.65 -10.66
C ILE A 287 1.33 23.92 -10.00
N ILE A 288 2.06 24.94 -10.45
CA ILE A 288 3.35 25.32 -9.87
C ILE A 288 3.17 25.64 -8.38
N SER A 289 2.14 26.42 -8.06
CA SER A 289 1.83 26.77 -6.67
C SER A 289 1.46 25.56 -5.82
N VAL A 290 0.77 24.54 -6.35
CA VAL A 290 0.44 23.33 -5.57
C VAL A 290 1.73 22.56 -5.26
N ARG A 291 2.57 22.33 -6.27
CA ARG A 291 3.82 21.59 -6.12
C ARG A 291 4.74 22.24 -5.08
N GLU A 292 4.97 23.55 -5.20
CA GLU A 292 5.91 24.27 -4.33
C GLU A 292 5.39 24.47 -2.90
N LYS A 293 4.06 24.55 -2.70
CA LYS A 293 3.47 24.69 -1.36
C LYS A 293 3.27 23.36 -0.64
N MET A 294 2.98 22.29 -1.38
CA MET A 294 2.59 21.01 -0.79
C MET A 294 3.77 20.08 -0.56
N LEU A 295 4.72 19.99 -1.49
CA LEU A 295 5.85 19.07 -1.35
C LEU A 295 6.67 19.31 -0.08
N PRO A 296 6.96 20.54 0.37
CA PRO A 296 7.69 20.75 1.63
C PRO A 296 7.05 20.09 2.86
N ARG A 297 5.74 19.83 2.83
CA ARG A 297 5.02 19.17 3.94
C ARG A 297 5.32 17.68 4.07
N TYR A 298 5.93 17.04 3.07
CA TYR A 298 6.26 15.61 3.09
C TYR A 298 7.49 15.29 3.97
N LYS A 299 8.00 16.21 4.79
CA LYS A 299 9.20 15.98 5.61
C LYS A 299 8.97 14.93 6.69
N TYR A 300 7.94 15.12 7.50
CA TYR A 300 7.56 14.15 8.53
C TYR A 300 6.28 13.47 8.06
N LEU A 301 6.32 12.13 7.97
CA LEU A 301 5.22 11.32 7.47
C LEU A 301 4.74 10.38 8.55
N TYR A 302 3.43 10.17 8.59
CA TYR A 302 2.84 9.10 9.36
C TYR A 302 1.58 8.56 8.67
N MET A 303 1.43 7.24 8.74
CA MET A 303 0.27 6.52 8.22
C MET A 303 -0.68 6.19 9.35
N TRP A 304 -1.97 6.17 9.08
CA TRP A 304 -2.95 5.66 10.03
C TRP A 304 -3.03 4.15 9.78
N ARG A 305 -2.71 3.32 10.77
CA ARG A 305 -2.65 1.85 10.67
C ARG A 305 -4.02 1.19 10.54
N MET A 306 -5.04 1.97 10.20
CA MET A 306 -6.38 1.49 9.99
C MET A 306 -7.15 2.34 8.98
N ASN A 307 -8.06 1.69 8.27
CA ASN A 307 -9.10 2.36 7.48
C ASN A 307 -10.51 1.83 7.79
N ASP A 308 -10.68 0.95 8.80
CA ASP A 308 -11.97 0.36 9.23
C ASP A 308 -12.85 1.33 10.03
N ILE A 309 -12.92 2.57 9.53
CA ILE A 309 -13.60 3.70 10.15
C ILE A 309 -15.10 3.44 10.26
N LEU A 310 -15.74 2.91 9.22
CA LEU A 310 -17.18 2.67 9.21
C LEU A 310 -17.54 1.53 10.15
N SER A 311 -16.76 0.45 10.12
CA SER A 311 -16.92 -0.69 11.02
C SER A 311 -16.84 -0.32 12.50
N LYS A 312 -15.95 0.61 12.86
CA LYS A 312 -15.80 1.06 14.25
C LYS A 312 -16.73 2.20 14.64
N SER A 313 -17.34 2.88 13.68
CA SER A 313 -18.19 4.04 13.98
C SER A 313 -19.52 3.59 14.60
N PRO A 314 -19.99 4.26 15.67
CA PRO A 314 -21.30 3.98 16.23
C PRO A 314 -22.39 4.28 15.19
N LYS A 315 -23.54 3.62 15.29
CA LYS A 315 -24.64 3.80 14.34
C LYS A 315 -25.06 5.27 14.26
N GLY A 316 -24.89 5.88 13.08
CA GLY A 316 -25.21 7.29 12.84
C GLY A 316 -24.20 8.29 13.41
N GLY A 317 -23.06 7.82 13.92
CA GLY A 317 -21.96 8.64 14.41
C GLY A 317 -20.64 8.27 13.76
N SER A 318 -19.56 8.79 14.33
CA SER A 318 -18.19 8.55 13.88
C SER A 318 -17.34 8.15 15.09
N ILE A 319 -16.34 7.31 14.89
CA ILE A 319 -15.21 7.29 15.84
C ILE A 319 -14.60 8.70 15.91
N PRO A 320 -14.02 9.13 17.04
CA PRO A 320 -13.33 10.41 17.10
C PRO A 320 -12.00 10.35 16.33
N TRP A 321 -11.52 11.50 15.85
CA TRP A 321 -10.19 11.59 15.24
C TRP A 321 -9.07 11.11 16.18
N GLN A 322 -9.23 11.37 17.48
CA GLN A 322 -8.30 10.95 18.54
C GLN A 322 -8.11 9.44 18.59
N ALA A 323 -9.15 8.65 18.32
CA ALA A 323 -9.03 7.20 18.25
C ALA A 323 -8.14 6.75 17.07
N LEU A 324 -8.17 7.48 15.95
CA LEU A 324 -7.29 7.20 14.81
C LEU A 324 -5.86 7.64 15.08
N TYR A 325 -5.66 8.73 15.82
CA TYR A 325 -4.33 9.16 16.20
C TYR A 325 -3.62 8.19 17.15
N GLN A 326 -4.32 7.28 17.82
CA GLN A 326 -3.68 6.24 18.64
C GLN A 326 -3.02 5.13 17.81
N THR A 327 -3.42 4.98 16.56
CA THR A 327 -2.99 3.90 15.67
C THR A 327 -2.18 4.44 14.52
N HIS A 328 -1.33 5.45 14.73
CA HIS A 328 -0.42 5.93 13.69
C HIS A 328 0.83 5.04 13.57
N LEU A 329 1.53 5.13 12.43
CA LEU A 329 2.87 4.61 12.22
C LEU A 329 3.72 5.75 11.66
N VAL A 330 4.71 6.21 12.39
CA VAL A 330 5.62 7.28 11.96
C VAL A 330 6.77 6.68 11.16
N TRP A 331 7.10 7.32 10.05
CA TRP A 331 8.34 7.05 9.32
C TRP A 331 9.50 7.80 9.98
N GLU A 332 10.60 7.09 10.26
CA GLU A 332 11.84 7.70 10.76
C GLU A 332 13.03 7.29 9.90
N ASP A 333 13.89 8.27 9.60
CA ASP A 333 15.22 8.05 9.04
C ASP A 333 16.16 9.20 9.45
N GLU A 334 17.40 9.16 8.98
CA GLU A 334 18.43 10.16 9.26
C GLU A 334 18.06 11.61 8.89
N MET A 335 17.07 11.81 8.00
CA MET A 335 16.63 13.13 7.52
C MET A 335 15.33 13.62 8.19
N ALA A 336 14.63 12.75 8.92
CA ALA A 336 13.44 13.10 9.70
C ALA A 336 13.36 12.27 10.98
N PRO A 337 14.29 12.47 11.94
CA PRO A 337 14.17 11.85 13.24
C PRO A 337 12.89 12.33 13.94
N VAL A 338 12.20 11.43 14.64
CA VAL A 338 10.98 11.67 15.40
C VAL A 338 11.19 12.79 16.42
N ALA A 339 12.36 12.80 17.06
CA ALA A 339 12.74 13.85 18.02
C ALA A 339 12.74 15.27 17.42
N GLU A 340 13.01 15.42 16.12
CA GLU A 340 12.96 16.71 15.42
C GLU A 340 11.60 16.97 14.76
N GLY A 341 10.75 15.94 14.64
CA GLY A 341 9.43 16.06 14.03
C GLY A 341 8.45 16.88 14.85
N GLY A 342 8.82 17.28 16.06
CA GLY A 342 7.98 18.05 16.97
C GLY A 342 6.64 17.38 17.23
N PHE A 343 6.58 16.05 17.16
CA PHE A 343 5.36 15.27 17.36
C PHE A 343 4.77 15.54 18.75
N ASP A 344 5.63 15.79 19.74
CA ASP A 344 5.31 16.27 21.10
C ASP A 344 4.49 17.59 21.11
N LYS A 345 4.64 18.44 20.09
CA LYS A 345 3.95 19.74 19.98
C LYS A 345 2.53 19.64 19.45
N PHE A 346 2.05 18.47 19.02
CA PHE A 346 0.70 18.33 18.50
C PHE A 346 -0.24 17.73 19.55
N ASP A 347 -1.40 18.36 19.74
CA ASP A 347 -2.48 17.81 20.57
C ASP A 347 -2.89 16.40 20.11
N LYS A 348 -2.85 16.15 18.79
CA LYS A 348 -3.16 14.82 18.22
C LYS A 348 -2.16 13.73 18.62
N PHE A 349 -0.99 14.05 19.15
CA PHE A 349 -0.03 13.09 19.68
C PHE A 349 0.14 13.24 21.21
N ASN A 350 -0.32 14.36 21.79
CA ASN A 350 -0.12 14.70 23.21
C ASN A 350 -1.40 15.34 23.77
N SER A 351 -2.46 14.53 23.85
CA SER A 351 -3.72 14.95 24.45
C SER A 351 -4.00 14.13 25.69
N ASN A 352 -4.19 14.86 26.80
CA ASN A 352 -4.74 14.35 28.05
C ASN A 352 -6.26 14.57 28.13
N GLU A 353 -6.88 15.15 27.10
CA GLU A 353 -8.30 15.52 27.13
C GLU A 353 -9.22 14.30 27.20
N ASN A 354 -8.75 13.16 26.68
CA ASN A 354 -9.45 11.90 26.80
C ASN A 354 -8.80 11.06 27.92
N ILE A 355 -9.40 11.11 29.12
CA ILE A 355 -8.95 10.34 30.30
C ILE A 355 -8.89 8.84 29.99
N ASP A 356 -9.81 8.35 29.17
CA ASP A 356 -9.86 6.93 28.80
C ASP A 356 -8.74 6.56 27.83
N TYR A 357 -8.11 7.55 27.18
CA TYR A 357 -7.09 7.32 26.16
C TYR A 357 -6.01 8.43 26.10
N PRO A 358 -5.14 8.53 27.11
CA PRO A 358 -4.04 9.49 27.07
C PRO A 358 -3.09 9.19 25.90
N LEU A 359 -2.76 10.22 25.14
CA LEU A 359 -1.73 10.17 24.11
C LEU A 359 -0.45 10.80 24.68
N ASN A 360 0.61 9.99 24.77
CA ASN A 360 1.92 10.39 25.28
C ASN A 360 2.96 10.24 24.17
N GLY A 361 2.84 11.05 23.12
CA GLY A 361 3.77 11.08 21.99
C GLY A 361 3.55 9.98 20.94
N VAL A 362 4.61 9.74 20.17
CA VAL A 362 4.63 8.75 19.09
C VAL A 362 4.66 7.34 19.67
N ARG A 363 3.79 6.46 19.17
CA ARG A 363 3.64 5.09 19.68
C ARG A 363 4.31 4.03 18.82
N PHE A 364 4.34 4.25 17.51
CA PHE A 364 4.88 3.28 16.55
C PHE A 364 5.75 4.01 15.55
N VAL A 365 6.98 3.55 15.40
CA VAL A 365 7.99 4.09 14.50
C VAL A 365 8.48 2.95 13.62
N THR A 366 8.74 3.21 12.34
CA THR A 366 9.41 2.26 11.46
C THR A 366 10.46 2.96 10.60
N HIS A 367 11.48 2.17 10.27
CA HIS A 367 12.53 2.50 9.31
C HIS A 367 12.47 1.58 8.07
N ASP A 368 11.56 0.61 8.06
CA ASP A 368 11.41 -0.33 6.96
C ASP A 368 10.39 0.21 5.96
N ARG A 369 10.83 0.42 4.73
CA ARG A 369 9.94 0.83 3.63
C ARG A 369 8.87 -0.22 3.37
N GLY A 370 9.10 -1.49 3.70
CA GLY A 370 8.12 -2.57 3.62
C GLY A 370 6.88 -2.30 4.48
N ASP A 371 7.04 -1.64 5.62
CA ASP A 371 5.93 -1.29 6.52
C ASP A 371 5.07 -0.15 6.00
N PHE A 372 5.59 0.67 5.08
CA PHE A 372 4.80 1.66 4.35
C PHE A 372 4.36 1.14 2.99
N ASN A 373 5.16 0.38 2.26
CA ASN A 373 4.89 0.05 0.86
C ASN A 373 4.68 -1.45 0.62
N TRP A 374 4.03 -2.14 1.55
CA TRP A 374 3.73 -3.56 1.37
C TRP A 374 2.82 -3.78 0.15
N PRO A 375 3.08 -4.83 -0.64
CA PRO A 375 2.27 -5.19 -1.79
C PRO A 375 0.94 -5.80 -1.34
N LEU A 376 -0.09 -5.65 -2.17
CA LEU A 376 -1.44 -6.17 -1.93
C LEU A 376 -1.95 -6.91 -3.17
N ASN A 377 -2.93 -7.79 -2.95
CA ASN A 377 -3.66 -8.50 -4.01
C ASN A 377 -2.82 -9.45 -4.88
N HIS A 378 -1.55 -9.70 -4.55
CA HIS A 378 -0.74 -10.73 -5.20
C HIS A 378 -1.13 -12.11 -4.68
N VAL A 379 -1.00 -13.11 -5.54
CA VAL A 379 -1.18 -14.51 -5.17
C VAL A 379 0.19 -15.16 -5.04
N SER A 380 0.50 -15.68 -3.85
CA SER A 380 1.59 -16.62 -3.67
C SER A 380 1.10 -18.02 -4.04
N ILE A 381 1.85 -18.70 -4.91
CA ILE A 381 1.59 -20.05 -5.37
C ILE A 381 2.67 -20.95 -4.78
N ASN A 382 2.26 -21.95 -3.99
CA ASN A 382 3.14 -23.00 -3.52
C ASN A 382 2.78 -24.33 -4.19
N VAL A 383 3.79 -25.14 -4.50
CA VAL A 383 3.63 -26.36 -5.31
C VAL A 383 4.09 -27.57 -4.53
N GLU A 384 3.30 -28.64 -4.55
CA GLU A 384 3.65 -29.95 -4.02
C GLU A 384 3.33 -31.04 -5.04
N ARG A 385 4.25 -31.98 -5.25
CA ARG A 385 4.00 -33.17 -6.06
C ARG A 385 3.64 -34.33 -5.15
N THR A 386 2.42 -34.85 -5.29
CA THR A 386 1.88 -35.92 -4.42
C THR A 386 1.81 -37.29 -5.11
N GLY A 387 2.06 -37.33 -6.43
CA GLY A 387 2.12 -38.57 -7.18
C GLY A 387 2.83 -38.41 -8.53
N GLN A 388 2.80 -39.47 -9.33
CA GLN A 388 3.42 -39.48 -10.65
C GLN A 388 2.86 -38.34 -11.53
N GLU A 389 1.54 -38.18 -11.55
CA GLU A 389 0.84 -37.16 -12.34
C GLU A 389 0.19 -36.06 -11.49
N ASP A 390 0.16 -36.20 -10.16
CA ASP A 390 -0.63 -35.32 -9.29
C ASP A 390 0.23 -34.19 -8.70
N ILE A 391 -0.12 -32.94 -9.06
CA ILE A 391 0.41 -31.72 -8.46
C ILE A 391 -0.69 -31.03 -7.65
N ILE A 392 -0.39 -30.61 -6.43
CA ILE A 392 -1.25 -29.72 -5.64
C ILE A 392 -0.66 -28.31 -5.68
N LEU A 393 -1.50 -27.34 -5.99
CA LEU A 393 -1.18 -25.91 -5.93
C LEU A 393 -1.87 -25.30 -4.72
N TYR A 394 -1.12 -24.66 -3.84
CA TYR A 394 -1.63 -23.91 -2.68
C TYR A 394 -1.57 -22.42 -2.98
N PHE A 395 -2.66 -21.71 -2.72
CA PHE A 395 -2.78 -20.28 -2.99
C PHE A 395 -2.92 -19.48 -1.70
N ASP A 396 -2.12 -18.41 -1.59
CA ASP A 396 -2.19 -17.46 -0.48
C ASP A 396 -2.20 -16.03 -1.03
N THR A 397 -2.81 -15.07 -0.31
CA THR A 397 -2.83 -13.66 -0.69
C THR A 397 -3.08 -12.76 0.52
N ILE A 398 -2.58 -11.53 0.42
CA ILE A 398 -3.00 -10.39 1.27
C ILE A 398 -3.94 -9.54 0.43
N THR A 399 -5.23 -9.92 0.40
CA THR A 399 -6.28 -9.19 -0.33
C THR A 399 -7.34 -8.72 0.68
N PRO A 400 -7.40 -7.42 1.00
CA PRO A 400 -8.47 -6.90 1.83
C PRO A 400 -9.84 -7.19 1.22
N ASN A 401 -10.79 -7.59 2.07
CA ASN A 401 -12.10 -8.06 1.64
C ASN A 401 -12.02 -9.20 0.63
N PHE A 402 -11.12 -10.16 0.83
CA PHE A 402 -10.97 -11.29 -0.08
C PHE A 402 -12.30 -12.05 -0.26
N ASP A 403 -12.55 -12.44 -1.50
CA ASP A 403 -13.71 -13.23 -1.90
C ASP A 403 -13.28 -14.59 -2.45
N SER A 404 -12.36 -14.60 -3.41
CA SER A 404 -12.00 -15.81 -4.13
C SER A 404 -10.65 -15.72 -4.84
N PHE A 405 -10.09 -16.89 -5.14
CA PHE A 405 -9.10 -17.04 -6.19
C PHE A 405 -9.81 -17.37 -7.49
N GLU A 406 -9.33 -16.79 -8.59
CA GLU A 406 -9.76 -17.09 -9.95
C GLU A 406 -8.60 -17.70 -10.73
N ILE A 407 -8.78 -18.94 -11.20
CA ILE A 407 -7.86 -19.58 -12.14
C ILE A 407 -8.40 -19.29 -13.55
N VAL A 408 -7.83 -18.27 -14.20
CA VAL A 408 -8.38 -17.64 -15.41
C VAL A 408 -8.61 -18.65 -16.53
N ASP A 409 -7.70 -19.61 -16.69
CA ASP A 409 -7.73 -20.59 -17.77
C ASP A 409 -8.83 -21.66 -17.60
N PHE A 410 -9.36 -21.80 -16.39
CA PHE A 410 -10.39 -22.81 -16.08
C PHE A 410 -11.75 -22.20 -15.71
N GLY A 411 -11.82 -20.88 -15.52
CA GLY A 411 -13.03 -20.21 -15.01
C GLY A 411 -13.43 -20.66 -13.60
N ILE A 412 -12.54 -21.38 -12.90
CA ILE A 412 -12.81 -21.89 -11.55
C ILE A 412 -12.69 -20.73 -10.57
N LYS A 413 -13.74 -20.55 -9.77
CA LYS A 413 -13.78 -19.61 -8.66
C LYS A 413 -13.88 -20.39 -7.35
N ARG A 414 -12.94 -20.11 -6.44
CA ARG A 414 -12.77 -20.67 -5.09
C ARG A 414 -12.37 -22.15 -5.01
N GLN A 415 -11.07 -22.38 -4.90
CA GLN A 415 -10.44 -23.31 -3.96
C GLN A 415 -9.13 -22.65 -3.49
N ARG A 416 -8.69 -22.86 -2.24
CA ARG A 416 -7.36 -22.42 -1.76
C ARG A 416 -6.25 -23.39 -2.16
N GLU A 417 -6.67 -24.54 -2.64
CA GLU A 417 -5.83 -25.65 -3.06
C GLU A 417 -6.41 -26.16 -4.37
N TYR A 418 -5.58 -26.51 -5.34
CA TYR A 418 -6.02 -27.06 -6.62
C TYR A 418 -5.14 -28.22 -7.02
N THR A 419 -5.75 -29.41 -7.11
CA THR A 419 -5.06 -30.60 -7.61
C THR A 419 -5.17 -30.66 -9.13
N TYR A 420 -4.02 -30.66 -9.80
CA TYR A 420 -3.90 -30.84 -11.24
C TYR A 420 -3.29 -32.21 -11.56
N LYS A 421 -3.97 -32.95 -12.43
CA LYS A 421 -3.44 -34.17 -13.04
C LYS A 421 -2.70 -33.81 -14.33
N LEU A 422 -1.41 -34.05 -14.36
CA LEU A 422 -0.53 -33.82 -15.50
C LEU A 422 -0.90 -34.73 -16.68
N GLY A 423 -1.68 -34.19 -17.62
CA GLY A 423 -1.91 -34.84 -18.92
C GLY A 423 -1.30 -34.11 -20.11
N LYS A 424 -0.89 -32.85 -19.93
CA LYS A 424 -0.32 -31.99 -20.97
C LYS A 424 0.37 -30.77 -20.36
N SER A 425 1.20 -30.10 -21.16
CA SER A 425 1.74 -28.78 -20.84
C SER A 425 0.62 -27.79 -20.52
N ILE A 426 0.83 -26.98 -19.50
CA ILE A 426 -0.19 -26.09 -18.96
C ILE A 426 0.46 -24.80 -18.46
N THR A 427 -0.30 -23.70 -18.56
CA THR A 427 0.01 -22.45 -17.86
C THR A 427 -1.20 -22.10 -17.01
N PHE A 428 -0.98 -21.92 -15.72
CA PHE A 428 -1.95 -21.37 -14.79
C PHE A 428 -1.76 -19.86 -14.68
N ARG A 429 -2.87 -19.13 -14.78
CA ARG A 429 -2.95 -17.72 -14.40
C ARG A 429 -3.91 -17.58 -13.23
N ILE A 430 -3.39 -17.25 -12.05
CA ILE A 430 -4.17 -17.14 -10.82
C ILE A 430 -4.17 -15.69 -10.35
N ARG A 431 -5.35 -15.19 -9.95
CA ARG A 431 -5.51 -13.85 -9.36
C ARG A 431 -6.43 -13.91 -8.14
N SER A 432 -6.21 -13.01 -7.20
CA SER A 432 -7.18 -12.78 -6.13
C SER A 432 -8.33 -11.90 -6.61
N VAL A 433 -9.49 -12.08 -5.99
CA VAL A 433 -10.70 -11.30 -6.21
C VAL A 433 -11.22 -10.89 -4.86
N ASN A 434 -11.53 -9.60 -4.68
CA ASN A 434 -12.18 -9.11 -3.46
C ASN A 434 -13.71 -9.12 -3.59
N LYS A 435 -14.42 -8.85 -2.49
CA LYS A 435 -15.89 -8.85 -2.40
C LYS A 435 -16.58 -7.79 -3.28
N PHE A 436 -15.82 -6.87 -3.87
CA PHE A 436 -16.28 -5.88 -4.85
C PHE A 436 -15.98 -6.29 -6.30
N GLY A 437 -15.43 -7.49 -6.52
CA GLY A 437 -15.05 -7.99 -7.84
C GLY A 437 -13.76 -7.38 -8.39
N MET A 438 -12.99 -6.65 -7.59
CA MET A 438 -11.71 -6.10 -8.02
C MET A 438 -10.65 -7.19 -8.10
N LEU A 439 -9.96 -7.21 -9.23
CA LEU A 439 -9.01 -8.25 -9.60
C LEU A 439 -7.58 -7.83 -9.24
N GLY A 440 -6.89 -8.71 -8.52
CA GLY A 440 -5.44 -8.63 -8.31
C GLY A 440 -4.63 -8.84 -9.61
N PRO A 441 -3.32 -8.53 -9.59
CA PRO A 441 -2.41 -8.96 -10.64
C PRO A 441 -2.40 -10.49 -10.75
N ALA A 442 -2.17 -11.01 -11.95
CA ALA A 442 -2.15 -12.45 -12.19
C ALA A 442 -0.75 -13.03 -11.96
N SER A 443 -0.64 -13.95 -11.01
CA SER A 443 0.52 -14.83 -10.83
C SER A 443 0.48 -15.95 -11.87
N ARG A 444 1.66 -16.41 -12.32
CA ARG A 444 1.78 -17.40 -13.41
C ARG A 444 2.65 -18.58 -13.02
N LEU A 445 2.22 -19.78 -13.38
CA LEU A 445 2.99 -21.01 -13.24
C LEU A 445 2.79 -21.86 -14.49
N SER A 446 3.86 -22.40 -15.07
CA SER A 446 3.75 -23.25 -16.26
C SER A 446 4.60 -24.50 -16.15
N PHE A 447 3.98 -25.64 -16.46
CA PHE A 447 4.62 -26.94 -16.52
C PHE A 447 4.67 -27.44 -17.97
N SER A 448 5.74 -28.14 -18.33
CA SER A 448 5.84 -28.95 -19.54
C SER A 448 6.35 -30.34 -19.20
N LEU A 449 5.69 -31.35 -19.76
CA LEU A 449 6.12 -32.75 -19.75
C LEU A 449 7.37 -32.96 -20.62
#